data_AF-A0A953W5W3-F1
#
_entry.id   AF-A0A953W5W3-F1
#
_cell.length_a   1.000
_cell.length_b   1.000
_cell.length_c   1.000
_cell.angle_alpha   90.00
_cell.angle_beta   90.00
_cell.angle_gamma   90.00
#
_symmetry.space_group_name_H-M   'P 1'
#
loop_
_entity.id
_entity.type
_entity.pdbx_description
1 polymer ?
#
loop_
_entity_poly.entity_id
_entity_poly.type
_entity_poly.pdbx_seq_one_letter_code
_entity_poly.pdbx_strand_id
1 'polypeptide(L)'
;PDFAAALDGAPAGANTIVISHSPDPFVDMPHGPALMLAGHGHCGQVTIPLIGRPIVPLVNKRFACGLIQEHGEQMYVTAGIGTSMIPVRFLNPPEIVLITLRYADAN
;
A
#
# COMPACT_ATOMS: atom_id res chain seq x y z
N PRO A 1 5.41 10.40 -0.65
CA PRO A 1 6.49 10.93 0.20
C PRO A 1 7.58 11.50 -0.70
N ASP A 2 8.51 12.28 -0.16
CA ASP A 2 9.78 12.54 -0.85
C ASP A 2 10.65 11.28 -0.73
N PHE A 3 10.74 10.49 -1.81
CA PHE A 3 11.51 9.24 -1.82
C PHE A 3 13.02 9.49 -1.74
N ALA A 4 13.51 10.58 -2.34
CA ALA A 4 14.94 10.87 -2.34
C ALA A 4 15.41 11.17 -0.91
N ALA A 5 14.67 12.04 -0.20
CA ALA A 5 14.96 12.33 1.20
C ALA A 5 14.76 11.10 2.11
N ALA A 6 13.73 10.27 1.85
CA ALA A 6 13.45 9.09 2.67
C ALA A 6 14.49 7.96 2.50
N LEU A 7 15.15 7.89 1.35
CA LEU A 7 16.18 6.89 1.03
C LEU A 7 17.60 7.42 1.23
N ASP A 8 17.76 8.71 1.57
CA ASP A 8 19.08 9.29 1.83
C ASP A 8 19.76 8.59 3.02
N GLY A 9 21.02 8.20 2.83
CA GLY A 9 21.78 7.42 3.81
C GLY A 9 21.46 5.92 3.88
N ALA A 10 20.51 5.40 3.08
CA ALA A 10 20.32 3.95 2.97
C ALA A 10 21.59 3.31 2.37
N PRO A 11 22.09 2.18 2.93
CA PRO A 11 23.26 1.52 2.38
C PRO A 11 23.04 1.12 0.92
N ALA A 12 24.07 1.30 0.08
CA ALA A 12 24.00 0.90 -1.32
C ALA A 12 23.68 -0.61 -1.43
N GLY A 13 22.67 -0.94 -2.24
CA GLY A 13 22.23 -2.32 -2.45
C GLY A 13 21.40 -2.93 -1.31
N ALA A 14 21.04 -2.17 -0.27
CA ALA A 14 20.14 -2.65 0.77
C ALA A 14 18.71 -2.82 0.26
N ASN A 15 18.06 -3.92 0.64
CA ASN A 15 16.62 -4.06 0.49
C ASN A 15 15.92 -3.12 1.47
N THR A 16 15.28 -2.07 0.95
CA THR A 16 14.55 -1.09 1.77
C THR A 16 13.05 -1.33 1.72
N ILE A 17 12.37 -0.97 2.81
CA ILE A 17 10.91 -0.97 2.92
C ILE A 17 10.47 0.47 3.09
N VAL A 18 9.59 0.93 2.20
CA VAL A 18 8.99 2.24 2.30
C VAL A 18 7.65 2.13 3.01
N ILE A 19 7.39 3.00 3.97
CA ILE A 19 6.07 3.12 4.60
C ILE A 19 5.50 4.48 4.21
N SER A 20 4.29 4.48 3.67
CA SER A 20 3.56 5.69 3.31
C SER A 20 2.12 5.58 3.79
N HIS A 21 1.50 6.70 4.16
CA HIS A 21 0.08 6.66 4.50
C HIS A 21 -0.77 6.31 3.28
N SER A 22 -0.57 7.04 2.17
CA SER A 22 -1.28 6.84 0.90
C SER A 22 -0.47 5.97 -0.07
N PRO A 23 -1.13 5.15 -0.91
CA PRO A 23 -0.49 4.38 -1.96
C PRO A 23 -0.24 5.20 -3.25
N ASP A 24 -0.85 6.37 -3.42
CA ASP A 24 -0.72 7.15 -4.66
C ASP A 24 0.74 7.43 -5.09
N PRO A 25 1.68 7.72 -4.16
CA PRO A 25 3.08 7.94 -4.52
C PRO A 25 3.80 6.74 -5.13
N PHE A 26 3.21 5.54 -5.11
CA PHE A 26 3.82 4.34 -5.67
C PHE A 26 4.18 4.48 -7.16
N VAL A 27 3.44 5.32 -7.91
CA VAL A 27 3.76 5.61 -9.32
C VAL A 27 5.15 6.23 -9.53
N ASP A 28 5.67 6.92 -8.53
CA ASP A 28 6.96 7.61 -8.56
C ASP A 28 8.02 6.89 -7.71
N MET A 29 7.73 5.66 -7.28
CA MET A 29 8.66 4.88 -6.46
C MET A 29 9.92 4.56 -7.27
N PRO A 30 11.11 4.94 -6.79
CA PRO A 30 12.35 4.64 -7.51
C PRO A 30 12.62 3.13 -7.48
N HIS A 31 13.36 2.63 -8.48
CA HIS A 31 13.91 1.28 -8.41
C HIS A 31 14.86 1.13 -7.21
N GLY A 32 14.84 -0.02 -6.56
CA GLY A 32 15.75 -0.34 -5.45
C GLY A 32 15.05 -0.79 -4.16
N PRO A 33 14.01 -0.09 -3.67
CA PRO A 33 13.25 -0.59 -2.53
C PRO A 33 12.51 -1.87 -2.89
N ALA A 34 12.51 -2.82 -1.96
CA ALA A 34 11.95 -4.14 -2.17
C ALA A 34 10.42 -4.16 -1.99
N LEU A 35 9.88 -3.25 -1.18
CA LEU A 35 8.46 -3.24 -0.81
C LEU A 35 8.02 -1.85 -0.33
N MET A 36 6.82 -1.43 -0.74
CA MET A 36 6.10 -0.31 -0.13
C MET A 36 4.88 -0.82 0.67
N LEU A 37 4.66 -0.27 1.86
CA LEU A 37 3.48 -0.53 2.67
C LEU A 37 2.63 0.74 2.74
N ALA A 38 1.34 0.61 2.42
CA ALA A 38 0.42 1.74 2.41
C ALA A 38 -0.98 1.39 2.91
N GLY A 39 -1.81 2.43 3.11
CA GLY A 39 -3.20 2.30 3.53
C GLY A 39 -4.07 3.40 2.92
N HIS A 40 -4.56 4.31 3.77
CA HIS A 40 -5.40 5.47 3.41
C HIS A 40 -6.81 5.15 2.90
N GLY A 41 -6.94 4.39 1.82
CA GLY A 41 -8.23 4.19 1.13
C GLY A 41 -9.20 3.25 1.85
N HIS A 42 -8.80 2.63 2.96
CA HIS A 42 -9.52 1.59 3.68
C HIS A 42 -10.02 0.46 2.76
N CYS A 43 -9.39 0.21 1.61
CA CYS A 43 -9.87 -0.71 0.58
C CYS A 43 -11.26 -0.38 0.01
N GLY A 44 -11.77 0.85 0.19
CA GLY A 44 -13.18 1.17 -0.04
C GLY A 44 -14.03 0.72 1.14
N GLN A 45 -14.25 1.65 2.08
CA GLN A 45 -14.88 1.37 3.37
C GLN A 45 -16.25 0.67 3.27
N VAL A 46 -16.98 0.92 2.19
CA VAL A 46 -18.29 0.33 1.88
C VAL A 46 -18.24 -0.29 0.49
N THR A 47 -18.53 -1.59 0.40
CA THR A 47 -18.75 -2.29 -0.87
C THR A 47 -20.23 -2.59 -1.03
N ILE A 48 -20.84 -2.07 -2.09
CA ILE A 48 -22.25 -2.26 -2.41
C ILE A 48 -22.36 -3.44 -3.39
N PRO A 49 -23.21 -4.45 -3.14
CA PRO A 49 -23.43 -5.54 -4.08
C PRO A 49 -23.75 -5.02 -5.49
N LEU A 50 -23.15 -5.63 -6.51
CA LEU A 50 -23.28 -5.27 -7.94
C LEU A 50 -22.71 -3.90 -8.37
N ILE A 51 -22.51 -2.96 -7.44
CA ILE A 51 -21.97 -1.61 -7.72
C ILE A 51 -20.47 -1.51 -7.38
N GLY A 52 -19.99 -2.27 -6.41
CA GLY A 52 -18.60 -2.25 -5.96
C GLY A 52 -18.33 -1.16 -4.93
N ARG A 53 -17.16 -0.51 -5.00
CA ARG A 53 -16.65 0.47 -4.03
C ARG A 53 -16.86 1.90 -4.58
N PRO A 54 -17.98 2.57 -4.26
CA PRO A 54 -18.29 3.87 -4.87
C PRO A 54 -17.30 4.97 -4.45
N ILE A 55 -16.76 4.86 -3.23
CA ILE A 55 -15.84 5.84 -2.65
C ILE A 55 -14.54 5.12 -2.28
N VAL A 56 -13.48 5.51 -2.98
CA VAL A 56 -12.10 5.17 -2.66
C VAL A 56 -11.31 6.48 -2.85
N PRO A 57 -10.82 7.13 -1.78
CA PRO A 57 -10.17 8.43 -1.86
C PRO A 57 -8.73 8.30 -2.35
N LEU A 58 -8.56 7.82 -3.59
CA LEU A 58 -7.27 7.64 -4.25
C LEU A 58 -7.30 8.29 -5.62
N VAL A 59 -6.18 8.90 -6.01
CA VAL A 59 -5.97 9.34 -7.38
C VAL A 59 -5.93 8.12 -8.29
N ASN A 60 -5.21 7.08 -7.87
CA ASN A 60 -5.06 5.85 -8.63
C ASN A 60 -5.88 4.70 -8.01
N LYS A 61 -7.11 4.51 -8.49
CA LYS A 61 -8.04 3.49 -7.97
C LYS A 61 -7.51 2.05 -8.05
N ARG A 62 -6.52 1.77 -8.91
CA ARG A 62 -5.89 0.45 -9.00
C ARG A 62 -5.10 0.08 -7.74
N PHE A 63 -4.71 1.07 -6.95
CA PHE A 63 -4.02 0.88 -5.66
C PHE A 63 -4.98 0.78 -4.48
N ALA A 64 -6.25 0.43 -4.71
CA ALA A 64 -7.26 0.42 -3.66
C ALA A 64 -6.95 -0.56 -2.52
N CYS A 65 -6.45 -1.76 -2.82
CA CYS A 65 -6.17 -2.77 -1.79
C CYS A 65 -5.23 -3.88 -2.25
N GLY A 66 -4.60 -4.55 -1.29
CA GLY A 66 -3.90 -5.82 -1.48
C GLY A 66 -2.50 -5.64 -2.05
N LEU A 67 -1.96 -6.72 -2.61
CA LEU A 67 -0.65 -6.73 -3.26
C LEU A 67 -0.76 -6.17 -4.68
N ILE A 68 0.04 -5.14 -4.96
CA ILE A 68 0.23 -4.52 -6.26
C ILE A 68 1.68 -4.75 -6.69
N GLN A 69 1.86 -5.15 -7.95
CA GLN A 69 3.17 -5.34 -8.56
C GLN A 69 3.16 -4.61 -9.91
N GLU A 70 4.02 -3.61 -10.05
CA GLU A 70 4.19 -2.84 -11.29
C GLU A 70 5.68 -2.63 -11.50
N HIS A 71 6.14 -2.67 -12.75
CA HIS A 71 7.53 -2.38 -13.19
C HIS A 71 8.69 -3.02 -12.40
N GLY A 72 8.43 -4.08 -11.64
CA GLY A 72 9.43 -4.76 -10.80
C GLY A 72 9.39 -4.32 -9.33
N GLU A 73 8.60 -3.31 -8.98
CA GLU A 73 8.31 -2.90 -7.61
C GLU A 73 7.09 -3.63 -7.05
N GLN A 74 7.00 -3.66 -5.72
CA GLN A 74 5.87 -4.26 -5.01
C GLN A 74 5.34 -3.29 -3.95
N MET A 75 4.02 -3.25 -3.82
CA MET A 75 3.32 -2.53 -2.77
C MET A 75 2.24 -3.40 -2.14
N TYR A 76 2.07 -3.32 -0.83
CA TYR A 76 0.90 -3.87 -0.15
C TYR A 76 0.05 -2.73 0.45
N VAL A 77 -1.23 -2.70 0.10
CA VAL A 77 -2.20 -1.71 0.61
C VAL A 77 -3.19 -2.38 1.54
N THR A 78 -3.13 -2.04 2.83
CA THR A 78 -4.04 -2.61 3.84
C THR A 78 -5.35 -1.84 3.97
N ALA A 79 -6.42 -2.54 4.36
CA ALA A 79 -7.68 -1.89 4.76
C ALA A 79 -7.54 -1.13 6.09
N GLY A 80 -6.55 -1.48 6.90
CA GLY A 80 -6.34 -0.99 8.25
C GLY A 80 -7.51 -1.30 9.19
N ILE A 81 -7.37 -0.87 10.44
CA ILE A 81 -8.36 -1.15 11.50
C ILE A 81 -9.42 -0.05 11.67
N GLY A 82 -9.12 1.17 11.22
CA GLY A 82 -9.93 2.37 11.47
C GLY A 82 -11.05 2.62 10.47
N THR A 83 -11.67 3.79 10.56
CA THR A 83 -12.62 4.34 9.58
C THR A 83 -12.26 5.80 9.28
N SER A 84 -12.86 6.37 8.25
CA SER A 84 -12.73 7.80 7.89
C SER A 84 -14.10 8.38 7.56
N MET A 85 -14.31 9.66 7.89
CA MET A 85 -15.53 10.46 7.65
C MET A 85 -16.82 9.92 8.29
N ILE A 86 -17.20 8.68 7.99
CA ILE A 86 -18.36 7.97 8.50
C ILE A 86 -17.86 6.71 9.22
N PRO A 87 -18.27 6.44 10.46
CA PRO A 87 -17.78 5.29 11.24
C PRO A 87 -18.49 3.97 10.85
N VAL A 88 -18.59 3.65 9.55
CA VAL A 88 -19.30 2.48 9.04
C VAL A 88 -18.45 1.73 8.03
N ARG A 89 -18.31 0.41 8.21
CA ARG A 89 -17.77 -0.52 7.21
C ARG A 89 -18.84 -1.51 6.78
N PHE A 90 -18.93 -1.78 5.48
CA PHE A 90 -19.87 -2.76 4.95
C PHE A 90 -19.22 -3.58 3.84
N LEU A 91 -19.27 -4.91 3.98
CA LEU A 91 -18.59 -5.87 3.08
C LEU A 91 -17.09 -5.57 2.84
N ASN A 92 -16.45 -4.92 3.83
CA ASN A 92 -15.03 -4.59 3.78
C ASN A 92 -14.47 -4.49 5.23
N PRO A 93 -14.15 -5.63 5.85
CA PRO A 93 -13.81 -5.71 7.27
C PRO A 93 -12.50 -4.99 7.61
N PRO A 94 -12.29 -4.58 8.87
CA PRO A 94 -10.99 -4.18 9.38
C PRO A 94 -9.92 -5.26 9.15
N GLU A 95 -8.69 -4.85 8.90
CA GLU A 95 -7.59 -5.76 8.56
C GLU A 95 -6.34 -5.47 9.39
N ILE A 96 -5.67 -6.54 9.83
CA ILE A 96 -4.31 -6.53 10.36
C ILE A 96 -3.52 -7.51 9.50
N VAL A 97 -2.41 -7.07 8.93
CA VAL A 97 -1.62 -7.85 7.97
C VAL A 97 -0.33 -8.31 8.64
N LEU A 98 -0.05 -9.61 8.56
CA LEU A 98 1.23 -10.18 8.92
C LEU A 98 2.08 -10.35 7.67
N ILE A 99 3.13 -9.54 7.53
CA ILE A 99 4.09 -9.63 6.43
C ILE A 99 5.35 -10.31 6.93
N THR A 100 5.67 -11.47 6.37
CA THR A 100 6.92 -12.19 6.65
C THR A 100 7.92 -11.90 5.54
N LEU A 101 9.01 -11.25 5.90
CA LEU A 101 10.14 -11.02 5.01
C LEU A 101 11.09 -12.21 5.09
N ARG A 102 11.57 -12.67 3.95
CA ARG A 102 12.58 -13.72 3.87
C ARG A 102 13.74 -13.20 3.05
N TYR A 103 14.95 -13.52 3.50
CA TYR A 103 16.12 -13.38 2.65
C TYR A 103 16.00 -14.41 1.52
N ALA A 104 16.24 -13.98 0.28
CA ALA A 104 16.49 -14.93 -0.79
C ALA A 104 17.96 -15.32 -0.69
N ASP A 105 18.24 -16.58 -0.39
CA ASP A 105 19.61 -17.09 -0.46
C ASP A 105 20.17 -16.78 -1.85
N ALA A 106 21.38 -16.23 -1.88
CA ALA A 106 22.09 -16.02 -3.14
C ALA A 106 22.41 -17.41 -3.71
N ASN A 107 21.64 -17.83 -4.73
CA ASN A 107 22.03 -18.95 -5.59
C ASN A 107 23.29 -18.59 -6.38
#